data_AF-L5NKP3-F1
#
_entry.id   AF-L5NKP3-F1
#
_cell.length_a   1.000
_cell.length_b   1.000
_cell.length_c   1.000
_cell.angle_alpha   90.00
_cell.angle_beta   90.00
_cell.angle_gamma   90.00
#
_symmetry.space_group_name_H-M   'P 1'
#
loop_
_entity.id
_entity.type
_entity.pdbx_description
1 polymer ?
#
loop_
_entity_poly.entity_id
_entity_poly.type
_entity_poly.pdbx_seq_one_letter_code
_entity_poly.pdbx_strand_id
1 'polypeptide(L)' 'AVDLARVVCVTDRDVECAVATELASSLGSAPIDGFGSSDCSCDAHLARGDSVETVTPFVEAAFRSKM' A
#
# COMPACT_ATOMS: atom_id res chain seq x y z
N ALA A 1 19.34 -8.39 5.52
CA ALA A 1 19.20 -6.96 5.88
C ALA A 1 17.88 -6.47 5.32
N VAL A 2 17.18 -5.58 6.03
CA VAL A 2 15.97 -4.93 5.52
C VAL A 2 16.38 -3.55 5.00
N ASP A 3 15.82 -3.12 3.87
CA ASP A 3 16.12 -1.85 3.23
C ASP A 3 14.83 -1.15 2.79
N LEU A 4 14.86 0.18 2.74
CA LEU A 4 13.78 1.01 2.25
C LEU A 4 14.06 1.39 0.78
N ALA A 5 13.45 0.66 -0.15
CA ALA A 5 13.78 0.80 -1.57
C ALA A 5 13.32 2.13 -2.19
N ARG A 6 12.15 2.67 -1.80
CA ARG A 6 11.57 3.88 -2.38
C ARG A 6 10.50 4.49 -1.49
N VAL A 7 10.42 5.83 -1.49
CA VAL A 7 9.33 6.60 -0.85
C VAL A 7 8.79 7.61 -1.86
N VAL A 8 7.48 7.72 -1.96
CA VAL A 8 6.78 8.76 -2.74
C VAL A 8 5.80 9.45 -1.79
N CYS A 9 5.87 10.78 -1.73
CA CYS A 9 5.03 11.57 -0.83
C CYS A 9 3.95 12.31 -1.60
N VAL A 10 2.73 12.29 -1.07
CA VAL A 10 1.60 13.13 -1.48
C VAL A 10 1.25 13.99 -0.27
N THR A 11 1.21 15.30 -0.42
CA THR A 11 1.13 16.24 0.72
C THR A 11 -0.14 17.08 0.74
N ASP A 12 -0.94 17.00 -0.31
CA ASP A 12 -2.12 17.83 -0.55
C ASP A 12 -3.44 17.08 -0.41
N ARG A 13 -3.40 15.75 -0.24
CA ARG A 13 -4.56 14.89 -0.04
C ARG A 13 -4.18 13.54 0.56
N ASP A 14 -5.13 12.94 1.27
CA ASP A 14 -5.01 11.59 1.82
C ASP A 14 -5.38 10.57 0.74
N VAL A 15 -4.39 9.86 0.21
CA VAL A 15 -4.59 8.81 -0.82
C VAL A 15 -4.31 7.41 -0.30
N GLU A 16 -3.77 7.29 0.91
CA GLU A 16 -3.24 6.07 1.51
C GLU A 16 -4.32 4.99 1.60
N CYS A 17 -5.53 5.35 2.06
CA CYS A 17 -6.66 4.43 2.19
C CYS A 17 -7.04 3.82 0.82
N ALA A 18 -7.12 4.68 -0.20
CA ALA A 18 -7.54 4.29 -1.54
C ALA A 18 -6.49 3.43 -2.24
N VAL A 19 -5.21 3.81 -2.10
CA VAL A 19 -4.07 3.03 -2.61
C VAL A 19 -4.00 1.66 -1.92
N ALA A 20 -4.11 1.62 -0.60
CA ALA A 20 -4.06 0.38 0.17
C ALA A 20 -5.18 -0.59 -0.21
N THR A 21 -6.41 -0.08 -0.38
CA THR A 21 -7.56 -0.90 -0.77
C THR A 21 -7.37 -1.53 -2.16
N GLU A 22 -6.94 -0.74 -3.14
CA GLU A 22 -6.70 -1.23 -4.49
C GLU A 22 -5.54 -2.23 -4.53
N LEU A 23 -4.46 -1.95 -3.80
CA LEU A 23 -3.30 -2.82 -3.73
C LEU A 23 -3.64 -4.17 -3.08
N ALA A 24 -4.36 -4.15 -1.95
CA ALA A 24 -4.80 -5.38 -1.28
C ALA A 24 -5.70 -6.23 -2.19
N SER A 25 -6.65 -5.60 -2.90
CA SER A 25 -7.49 -6.29 -3.88
C SER A 25 -6.70 -6.87 -5.05
N SER A 26 -5.68 -6.15 -5.54
CA SER A 26 -4.88 -6.58 -6.69
C SER A 26 -3.93 -7.73 -6.36
N LEU A 27 -3.39 -7.73 -5.14
CA LEU A 27 -2.46 -8.75 -4.65
C LEU A 27 -3.16 -9.93 -3.98
N GLY A 28 -4.46 -9.82 -3.70
CA GLY A 28 -5.17 -10.79 -2.86
C GLY A 28 -4.60 -10.85 -1.43
N SER A 29 -4.08 -9.72 -0.93
CA SER A 29 -3.45 -9.65 0.39
C SER A 29 -4.51 -9.46 1.48
N ALA A 30 -4.38 -10.23 2.55
CA ALA A 30 -5.08 -9.96 3.80
C ALA A 30 -4.41 -8.81 4.58
N PRO A 31 -5.12 -8.16 5.51
CA PRO A 31 -4.52 -7.28 6.50
C PRO A 31 -3.36 -7.96 7.24
N ILE A 32 -2.34 -7.19 7.61
CA ILE A 32 -1.16 -7.73 8.32
C ILE A 32 -1.39 -7.61 9.82
N ASP A 33 -1.51 -8.74 10.50
CA ASP A 33 -1.69 -8.80 11.95
C ASP A 33 -0.60 -8.03 12.70
N GLY A 34 -1.02 -7.30 13.73
CA GLY A 34 -0.12 -6.47 14.55
C GLY A 34 0.14 -5.07 13.99
N PHE A 35 -0.37 -4.76 12.80
CA PHE A 35 -0.36 -3.40 12.23
C PHE A 35 -1.77 -2.80 12.25
N GLY A 36 -1.82 -1.47 12.34
CA GLY A 36 -3.05 -0.69 12.52
C GLY A 36 -3.02 0.60 11.70
N SER A 37 -4.18 1.22 11.53
CA SER A 37 -4.29 2.66 11.24
C SER A 37 -4.78 3.42 12.48
N SER A 38 -4.42 4.70 12.60
CA SER A 38 -4.79 5.55 13.76
C SER A 38 -5.69 6.73 13.41
N ASP A 39 -5.70 7.12 12.15
CA ASP A 39 -6.42 8.29 11.60
C ASP A 39 -7.59 7.90 10.70
N CYS A 40 -7.75 6.60 10.40
CA CYS A 40 -8.88 6.05 9.65
C CYS A 40 -9.38 4.72 10.27
N SER A 41 -10.51 4.22 9.78
CA SER A 41 -11.11 2.96 10.24
C SER A 41 -10.64 1.73 9.47
N CYS A 42 -9.63 1.86 8.60
CA CYS A 42 -9.04 0.72 7.90
C CYS A 42 -8.19 -0.11 8.88
N ASP A 43 -8.11 -1.43 8.66
CA ASP A 43 -7.27 -2.30 9.50
C ASP A 43 -5.80 -1.88 9.42
N ALA A 44 -5.21 -1.83 8.22
CA ALA A 44 -3.88 -1.29 7.99
C ALA A 44 -3.71 -0.84 6.53
N HIS A 45 -2.89 0.19 6.28
CA HIS A 45 -2.48 0.59 4.93
C HIS A 45 -1.26 -0.21 4.44
N LEU A 46 -1.30 -1.53 4.61
CA LEU A 46 -0.19 -2.42 4.30
C LEU A 46 -0.68 -3.64 3.53
N ALA A 47 0.12 -4.04 2.54
CA ALA A 47 -0.11 -5.25 1.76
C ALA A 47 1.19 -6.04 1.63
N ARG A 48 1.06 -7.35 1.45
CA ARG A 48 2.17 -8.27 1.24
C ARG A 48 2.10 -8.87 -0.17
N GLY A 49 3.26 -9.07 -0.79
CA GLY A 49 3.40 -9.92 -1.96
C GLY A 49 4.72 -10.69 -1.95
N ASP A 50 4.93 -11.52 -2.97
CA ASP A 50 5.97 -12.55 -2.96
C ASP A 50 7.38 -12.00 -3.25
N SER A 51 7.50 -10.96 -4.08
CA SER A 51 8.79 -10.30 -4.38
C SER A 51 8.61 -8.82 -4.71
N VAL A 52 9.71 -8.06 -4.67
CA VAL A 52 9.69 -6.64 -5.06
C VAL A 52 9.33 -6.49 -6.54
N GLU A 53 9.86 -7.35 -7.42
CA GLU A 53 9.58 -7.31 -8.85
C GLU A 53 8.10 -7.58 -9.15
N THR A 54 7.45 -8.47 -8.40
CA THR A 54 6.04 -8.79 -8.62
C THR A 54 5.12 -7.74 -8.04
N VAL A 55 5.48 -7.11 -6.90
CA VAL A 55 4.64 -6.11 -6.22
C VAL A 55 4.74 -4.72 -6.86
N THR A 56 5.91 -4.35 -7.39
CA THR A 56 6.16 -2.98 -7.89
C THR A 56 5.13 -2.52 -8.93
N PRO A 57 4.77 -3.29 -9.97
CA PRO A 57 3.79 -2.87 -10.96
C PRO A 57 2.41 -2.56 -10.35
N PHE A 58 1.97 -3.32 -9.35
CA PHE A 58 0.68 -3.09 -8.69
C PHE A 58 0.72 -1.84 -7.82
N VAL A 59 1.82 -1.60 -7.10
CA VAL A 59 2.01 -0.37 -6.31
C VAL A 59 1.97 0.85 -7.22
N GLU A 60 2.69 0.81 -8.36
CA GLU A 60 2.71 1.93 -9.30
C GLU A 60 1.36 2.17 -9.96
N ALA A 61 0.64 1.11 -10.33
CA ALA A 61 -0.70 1.21 -10.89
C ALA A 61 -1.70 1.79 -9.89
N ALA A 62 -1.73 1.26 -8.66
CA ALA A 62 -2.61 1.73 -7.60
C ALA A 62 -2.32 3.17 -7.20
N PHE A 63 -1.05 3.56 -7.14
CA PHE A 63 -0.68 4.95 -6.86
C PHE A 63 -1.09 5.87 -8.01
N ARG A 64 -0.76 5.53 -9.26
CA ARG A 64 -1.06 6.36 -10.44
C ARG A 64 -2.56 6.55 -10.66
N SER A 65 -3.39 5.56 -10.33
CA SER A 65 -4.85 5.68 -10.45
C SER A 65 -5.46 6.67 -9.44
N LYS A 66 -4.67 7.14 -8.47
CA LYS A 66 -5.06 8.12 -7.45
C LYS A 66 -4.34 9.45 -7.60
N MET A 67 -3.50 9.59 -8.64
CA MET A 67 -2.86 10.85 -9.00
C MET A 67 -3.82 11.68 -9.85
#